data_AF-S9V5T9-F1
#
_entry.id   AF-S9V5T9-F1
#
_cell.length_a   1.000
_cell.length_b   1.000
_cell.length_c   1.000
_cell.angle_alpha   90.00
_cell.angle_beta   90.00
_cell.angle_gamma   90.00
#
_symmetry.space_group_name_H-M   'P 1'
#
loop_
_entity.id
_entity.type
_entity.pdbx_description
1 polymer ?
#
loop_
_entity_poly.entity_id
_entity_poly.type
_entity_poly.pdbx_seq_one_letter_code
_entity_poly.pdbx_strand_id
1 'polypeptide(L)'
;MHSDCLEGRRWNAFIGREVHYAGESETHGVLRYVGYLRQSDRPRSMVAGVEWSVLPRHRRTAAPGSPEAPHNGVVHGERLFHPQEESTRCSCEPVARILLLAKRGQVPPPPRR
;
A
#
# COMPACT_ATOMS: atom_id res chain seq x y z
N MET A 1 8.08 16.26 15.27
CA MET A 1 7.70 16.20 13.83
C MET A 1 8.87 15.81 12.92
N HIS A 2 9.80 14.94 13.36
CA HIS A 2 10.97 14.51 12.55
C HIS A 2 11.01 13.00 12.26
N SER A 3 10.24 12.18 12.99
CA SER A 3 10.27 10.72 12.87
C SER A 3 9.48 10.20 11.66
N ASP A 4 8.38 10.86 11.32
CA ASP A 4 7.47 10.47 10.23
C ASP A 4 8.10 10.54 8.83
N CYS A 5 8.94 11.55 8.57
CA CYS A 5 9.63 11.70 7.29
C CYS A 5 10.76 10.67 7.07
N LEU A 6 11.26 10.06 8.15
CA LEU A 6 12.29 9.04 8.08
C LEU A 6 11.68 7.66 7.78
N GLU A 7 10.50 7.36 8.32
CA GLU A 7 9.81 6.10 8.02
C GLU A 7 9.38 6.02 6.56
N GLY A 8 8.80 7.07 5.99
CA GLY A 8 8.43 7.09 4.56
C GLY A 8 9.64 6.90 3.64
N ARG A 9 10.79 7.50 3.97
CA ARG A 9 12.04 7.31 3.20
C ARG A 9 12.57 5.88 3.24
N ARG A 10 12.42 5.17 4.35
CA ARG A 10 12.84 3.76 4.44
C ARG A 10 11.96 2.88 3.57
N TRP A 11 10.67 3.19 3.50
CA TRP A 11 9.74 2.45 2.66
C TRP A 11 9.91 2.73 1.17
N ASN A 12 10.34 3.95 0.80
CA ASN A 12 10.65 4.28 -0.59
C ASN A 12 11.71 3.36 -1.22
N ALA A 13 12.65 2.84 -0.42
CA ALA A 13 13.65 1.87 -0.89
C ALA A 13 13.03 0.54 -1.35
N PHE A 14 11.77 0.26 -0.97
CA PHE A 14 11.05 -0.96 -1.33
C PHE A 14 9.99 -0.73 -2.41
N ILE A 15 9.88 0.46 -2.99
CA ILE A 15 9.03 0.68 -4.17
C ILE A 15 9.54 -0.22 -5.32
N GLY A 16 8.62 -0.93 -5.97
CA GLY A 16 8.93 -1.96 -6.97
C GLY A 16 9.29 -3.32 -6.38
N ARG A 17 9.08 -3.55 -5.08
CA ARG A 17 9.21 -4.87 -4.44
C ARG A 17 7.85 -5.54 -4.30
N GLU A 18 7.88 -6.87 -4.31
CA GLU A 18 6.71 -7.68 -4.00
C GLU A 18 6.38 -7.60 -2.50
N VAL A 19 5.09 -7.59 -2.21
CA VAL A 19 4.53 -7.48 -0.87
C VAL A 19 3.31 -8.36 -0.72
N HIS A 20 3.04 -8.77 0.52
CA HIS A 20 1.82 -9.45 0.92
C HIS A 20 0.97 -8.58 1.85
N TYR A 21 -0.33 -8.88 1.86
CA TYR A 21 -1.22 -8.35 2.87
C TYR A 21 -1.17 -9.20 4.15
N ALA A 22 -1.02 -8.53 5.29
CA ALA A 22 -0.92 -9.19 6.59
C ALA A 22 -2.23 -9.92 6.94
N GLY A 23 -2.13 -11.23 7.11
CA GLY A 23 -3.27 -12.12 7.38
C GLY A 23 -3.85 -12.80 6.13
N GLU A 24 -3.37 -12.46 4.93
CA GLU A 24 -3.77 -13.09 3.67
C GLU A 24 -2.53 -13.42 2.83
N SER A 25 -1.95 -14.60 3.03
CA SER A 25 -0.72 -15.03 2.35
C SER A 25 -0.87 -15.13 0.82
N GLU A 26 -2.08 -15.39 0.34
CA GLU A 26 -2.36 -15.49 -1.10
C GLU A 26 -2.43 -14.11 -1.77
N THR A 27 -2.73 -13.08 -0.99
CA THR A 27 -2.84 -11.69 -1.42
C THR A 27 -1.45 -11.10 -1.54
N HIS A 28 -1.01 -10.89 -2.79
CA HIS A 28 0.31 -10.36 -3.12
C HIS A 28 0.24 -9.36 -4.27
N GLY A 29 1.21 -8.46 -4.29
CA GLY A 29 1.30 -7.38 -5.25
C GLY A 29 2.65 -6.68 -5.20
N VAL A 30 2.78 -5.61 -5.97
CA VAL A 30 3.99 -4.79 -6.03
C VAL A 30 3.73 -3.46 -5.35
N LEU A 31 4.60 -3.08 -4.42
CA LEU A 31 4.56 -1.77 -3.77
C LEU A 31 4.88 -0.67 -4.79
N ARG A 32 3.99 0.30 -4.96
CA ARG A 32 4.17 1.41 -5.92
C ARG A 32 4.28 2.78 -5.25
N TYR A 33 3.72 2.93 -4.06
CA TYR A 33 3.70 4.19 -3.34
C TYR A 33 3.75 3.94 -1.84
N VAL A 34 4.44 4.80 -1.10
CA VAL A 34 4.29 4.91 0.35
C VAL A 34 4.26 6.37 0.74
N GLY A 35 3.26 6.76 1.51
CA GLY A 35 3.12 8.14 1.95
C GLY A 35 1.89 8.37 2.82
N TYR A 36 1.69 9.62 3.21
CA TYR A 36 0.54 10.04 3.99
C TYR A 36 -0.56 10.51 3.04
N LEU A 37 -1.81 10.08 3.27
CA LEU A 37 -2.96 10.65 2.58
C LEU A 37 -3.29 12.00 3.21
N ARG A 38 -2.98 13.09 2.50
CA ARG A 38 -3.20 14.46 3.00
C ARG A 38 -4.67 14.80 3.21
N GLN A 39 -5.57 14.14 2.48
CA GLN A 39 -7.01 14.37 2.51
C GLN A 39 -7.81 13.32 3.29
N SER A 40 -7.14 12.40 4.00
CA SER A 40 -7.84 11.45 4.87
C SER A 40 -8.19 12.09 6.21
N ASP A 41 -9.39 11.83 6.72
CA ASP A 41 -9.86 12.20 8.07
C ASP A 41 -8.93 11.70 9.21
N ARG A 42 -7.95 10.85 8.88
CA ARG A 42 -6.82 10.46 9.75
C ARG A 42 -5.48 10.87 9.13
N PRO A 43 -5.05 12.14 9.26
CA PRO A 43 -3.84 12.69 8.63
C PRO A 43 -2.51 12.17 9.20
N ARG A 44 -2.49 11.03 9.90
CA ARG A 44 -1.29 10.46 10.56
C ARG A 44 -0.99 9.00 10.18
N SER A 45 -1.82 8.36 9.35
CA SER A 45 -1.57 6.97 8.97
C SER A 45 -0.87 6.91 7.61
N MET A 46 0.36 6.42 7.62
CA MET A 46 1.09 6.12 6.39
C MET A 46 0.42 4.95 5.67
N VAL A 47 0.18 5.12 4.37
CA VAL A 47 -0.39 4.10 3.50
C VAL A 47 0.62 3.64 2.48
N ALA A 48 0.49 2.38 2.09
CA ALA A 48 1.17 1.75 0.99
C ALA A 48 0.19 1.57 -0.16
N GLY A 49 0.46 2.25 -1.27
CA GLY A 49 -0.20 2.00 -2.54
C GLY A 49 0.42 0.79 -3.19
N VAL A 50 -0.37 -0.27 -3.34
CA VAL A 50 0.06 -1.55 -3.89
C VAL A 50 -0.75 -1.83 -5.15
N GLU A 51 -0.05 -2.25 -6.20
CA GLU A 51 -0.64 -2.84 -7.39
C GLU A 51 -0.76 -4.35 -7.15
N TRP A 52 -1.97 -4.86 -6.96
CA TRP A 52 -2.20 -6.24 -6.55
C TRP A 52 -2.30 -7.17 -7.76
N SER A 53 -1.54 -8.26 -7.71
CA SER A 53 -1.79 -9.44 -8.57
C SER A 53 -3.03 -10.18 -8.08
N VAL A 54 -3.13 -10.34 -6.75
CA VAL A 54 -4.30 -10.90 -6.06
C VAL A 54 -4.77 -9.87 -5.04
N LEU A 55 -5.98 -9.33 -5.22
CA LEU A 55 -6.55 -8.31 -4.34
C LEU A 55 -6.91 -8.88 -2.96
N PRO A 56 -6.73 -8.09 -1.88
CA PRO A 56 -7.24 -8.44 -0.55
C PRO A 56 -8.73 -8.76 -0.59
N ARG A 57 -9.18 -9.69 0.25
CA ARG A 57 -10.58 -10.15 0.24
C ARG A 57 -11.56 -9.00 0.48
N HIS A 58 -11.28 -8.10 1.41
CA HIS A 58 -12.14 -6.94 1.70
C HIS A 58 -12.29 -5.98 0.53
N ARG A 59 -11.23 -5.80 -0.27
CA ARG A 59 -11.24 -4.97 -1.48
C ARG A 59 -12.03 -5.63 -2.60
N ARG A 60 -11.99 -6.96 -2.69
CA ARG A 60 -12.73 -7.74 -3.69
C ARG A 60 -14.24 -7.73 -3.48
N THR A 61 -14.67 -7.64 -2.22
CA THR A 61 -16.08 -7.58 -1.83
C THR A 61 -16.61 -6.16 -1.66
N ALA A 62 -15.77 -5.15 -1.85
CA ALA A 62 -16.18 -3.75 -1.71
C ALA A 62 -17.17 -3.35 -2.80
N ALA A 63 -18.13 -2.49 -2.44
CA ALA A 63 -19.08 -1.97 -3.40
C ALA A 63 -18.36 -1.08 -4.43
N PRO A 64 -18.70 -1.16 -5.74
CA PRO A 64 -18.12 -0.28 -6.74
C PRO A 64 -18.30 1.20 -6.36
N GLY A 65 -17.21 1.96 -6.39
CA GLY A 65 -17.21 3.38 -6.03
C GLY A 65 -17.11 3.68 -4.53
N SER A 66 -17.04 2.67 -3.65
CA SER A 66 -16.72 2.90 -2.24
C SER A 66 -15.24 3.28 -2.06
N PRO A 67 -14.85 3.93 -0.96
CA PRO A 67 -13.44 4.19 -0.62
C PRO A 67 -12.60 2.91 -0.50
N GLU A 68 -13.26 1.79 -0.21
CA GLU A 68 -12.69 0.46 -0.13
C GLU A 68 -12.56 -0.21 -1.50
N ALA A 69 -13.16 0.33 -2.57
CA ALA A 69 -13.02 -0.25 -3.89
C ALA A 69 -11.56 -0.16 -4.40
N PRO A 70 -11.11 -1.14 -5.21
CA PRO A 70 -9.87 -1.02 -5.96
C PRO A 70 -9.89 0.23 -6.86
N HIS A 71 -8.73 0.83 -7.04
CA HIS A 71 -8.54 2.04 -7.82
C HIS A 71 -7.34 1.90 -8.75
N ASN A 72 -7.20 2.82 -9.70
CA ASN A 72 -6.06 2.87 -10.63
C ASN A 72 -4.87 3.70 -10.11
N GLY A 73 -4.85 4.03 -8.81
CA GLY A 73 -3.83 4.90 -8.17
C GLY A 73 -4.27 6.36 -7.98
N VAL A 74 -5.54 6.67 -8.28
CA VAL A 74 -6.19 7.93 -7.88
C VAL A 74 -6.97 7.63 -6.61
N VAL A 75 -6.78 8.44 -5.58
CA VAL A 75 -7.56 8.39 -4.34
C VAL A 75 -8.05 9.81 -4.04
N HIS A 76 -9.36 9.99 -3.87
CA HIS A 76 -9.99 11.30 -3.66
C HIS A 76 -9.62 12.38 -4.70
N GLY A 77 -9.34 11.98 -5.96
CA GLY A 77 -8.92 12.89 -7.03
C GLY A 77 -7.41 13.20 -7.04
N GLU A 78 -6.64 12.74 -6.05
CA GLU A 78 -5.19 12.85 -6.02
C GLU A 78 -4.53 11.63 -6.69
N ARG A 79 -3.64 11.87 -7.66
CA ARG A 79 -2.80 10.83 -8.28
C ARG A 79 -1.61 10.52 -7.36
N LEU A 80 -1.60 9.33 -6.77
CA LEU A 80 -0.52 8.91 -5.86
C LEU A 80 0.62 8.18 -6.60
N PHE A 81 0.30 7.33 -7.58
CA PHE A 81 1.26 6.56 -8.37
C PHE A 81 0.63 6.08 -9.68
N HIS A 82 1.43 5.71 -10.68
CA HIS A 82 0.94 5.11 -11.92
C HIS A 82 1.15 3.58 -11.90
N PRO A 83 0.09 2.76 -12.05
CA PRO A 83 0.24 1.32 -12.22
C PRO A 83 0.92 1.02 -13.55
N GLN A 84 1.56 -0.15 -13.66
CA GLN A 84 2.36 -0.47 -14.84
C GLN A 84 1.51 -0.89 -16.05
N GLU A 85 0.34 -1.50 -15.83
CA GLU A 85 -0.51 -2.04 -16.91
C GLU A 85 -1.95 -1.48 -16.87
N GLU A 86 -2.12 -0.17 -16.68
CA GLU A 86 -3.45 0.46 -16.47
C GLU A 86 -4.33 -0.30 -15.44
N SER A 87 -3.67 -0.99 -14.50
CA SER A 87 -4.33 -1.92 -13.61
C SER A 87 -5.28 -1.18 -12.68
N THR A 88 -6.55 -1.62 -12.68
CA THR A 88 -7.56 -1.16 -11.73
C THR A 88 -7.50 -1.91 -10.40
N ARG A 89 -6.55 -2.85 -10.24
CA ARG A 89 -6.38 -3.68 -9.04
C ARG A 89 -5.42 -3.05 -8.03
N CYS A 90 -5.39 -1.72 -7.93
CA CYS A 90 -4.57 -1.07 -6.92
C CYS A 90 -5.41 -0.73 -5.68
N SER A 91 -4.79 -0.75 -4.51
CA SER A 91 -5.41 -0.20 -3.30
C SER A 91 -4.36 0.47 -2.42
N CYS A 92 -4.82 1.37 -1.56
CA CYS A 92 -4.01 1.93 -0.48
C CYS A 92 -4.33 1.20 0.82
N GLU A 93 -3.37 0.43 1.32
CA GLU A 93 -3.49 -0.26 2.61
C GLU A 93 -2.62 0.43 3.66
N PRO A 94 -2.95 0.32 4.97
CA PRO A 94 -2.06 0.78 6.02
C PRO A 94 -0.70 0.10 5.90
N VAL A 95 0.40 0.85 6.00
CA VAL A 95 1.76 0.29 5.92
C VAL A 95 1.97 -0.83 6.95
N ALA A 96 1.35 -0.73 8.13
CA ALA A 96 1.40 -1.75 9.18
C ALA A 96 0.78 -3.11 8.77
N ARG A 97 -0.01 -3.15 7.69
CA ARG A 97 -0.60 -4.36 7.11
C ARG A 97 0.16 -4.88 5.89
N ILE A 98 1.25 -4.22 5.49
CA ILE A 98 2.06 -4.63 4.34
C ILE A 98 3.30 -5.36 4.84
N LEU A 99 3.48 -6.58 4.34
CA LEU A 99 4.64 -7.41 4.62
C LEU A 99 5.52 -7.46 3.36
N LEU A 100 6.76 -7.00 3.47
CA LEU A 100 7.71 -7.12 2.35
C LEU A 100 8.05 -8.60 2.15
N LEU A 101 7.98 -9.05 0.91
CA LEU A 101 8.46 -10.38 0.51
C LEU A 101 9.98 -10.31 0.51
N ALA A 102 10.58 -10.67 1.64
CA ALA A 102 12.02 -10.76 1.75
C ALA A 102 12.50 -11.85 0.78
N LYS A 103 13.19 -11.47 -0.30
CA LYS A 103 14.21 -12.37 -0.83
C LYS A 103 15.16 -12.65 0.32
N ARG A 104 15.40 -13.94 0.62
CA ARG A 104 16.26 -14.42 1.73
C ARG A 104 17.39 -13.40 2.02
N GLY A 105 17.30 -12.67 3.13
CA GLY A 105 18.35 -11.75 3.58
C GLY A 105 17.95 -10.32 3.97
N GLN A 106 16.74 -9.83 3.68
CA GLN A 106 16.31 -8.49 4.13
C GLN A 106 15.11 -8.57 5.08
N VAL A 107 15.32 -8.24 6.36
CA VAL A 107 14.27 -8.18 7.36
C VAL A 107 13.49 -6.86 7.18
N PRO A 108 12.16 -6.91 6.96
CA PRO A 108 11.34 -5.70 6.94
C PRO A 108 11.43 -4.97 8.28
N PRO A 109 11.39 -3.62 8.32
CA PRO A 109 11.32 -2.92 9.58
C PRO A 109 10.06 -3.34 10.36
N PRO A 110 10.17 -3.69 11.66
CA PRO A 110 9.02 -4.15 12.42
C PRO A 110 7.98 -3.02 12.56
N PRO A 111 6.67 -3.34 12.51
CA PRO A 111 5.63 -2.38 12.83
C PRO A 111 5.77 -1.96 14.30
N ARG A 112 5.89 -0.66 14.58
CA ARG A 112 5.94 -0.15 15.95
C ARG A 112 4.56 -0.30 16.60
N ARG A 113 4.53 -0.94 17.78
CA ARG A 113 3.37 -1.08 18.67
C ARG A 113 3.03 0.24 19.35
#